data_AF-A0A916DLV7-F1
#
_entry.id   AF-A0A916DLV7-F1
#
_cell.length_a   1.000
_cell.length_b   1.000
_cell.length_c   1.000
_cell.angle_alpha   90.00
_cell.angle_beta   90.00
_cell.angle_gamma   90.00
#
_symmetry.space_group_name_H-M   'P 1'
#
loop_
_entity.id
_entity.type
_entity.pdbx_description
1 polymer ?
#
loop_
_entity_poly.entity_id
_entity_poly.type
_entity_poly.pdbx_seq_one_letter_code
_entity_poly.pdbx_strand_id
1 'polypeptide(L)'
;MKTPSTANKPSAFGPATREKYEEILFNRVNARIATLNKKLEAQRKDASAKYLKSTGLDNKHAEYCRLISELEEATGSSSYGPWLDTPEKLMATTKVRAGVDAVLQNMPSLKPTFAELRRLNALKDSIREKVWLAGAPSEIAAILAEIGEVETEE
;
A
#
# COMPACT_ATOMS: atom_id res chain seq x y z
N MET A 1 22.05 -8.59 -44.10
CA MET A 1 22.11 -7.90 -42.79
C MET A 1 21.95 -8.95 -41.71
N LYS A 2 22.99 -9.23 -40.91
CA LYS A 2 22.89 -10.13 -39.76
C LYS A 2 22.30 -9.34 -38.60
N THR A 3 21.12 -9.74 -38.12
CA THR A 3 20.57 -9.24 -36.86
C THR A 3 21.53 -9.61 -35.73
N PRO A 4 21.93 -8.67 -34.85
CA PRO A 4 22.71 -9.04 -33.69
C PRO A 4 21.84 -9.93 -32.79
N SER A 5 22.30 -11.17 -32.61
CA SER A 5 21.78 -12.08 -31.61
C SER A 5 21.89 -11.38 -30.25
N THR A 6 20.75 -11.16 -29.58
CA THR A 6 20.71 -10.81 -28.16
C THR A 6 21.26 -12.00 -27.39
N ALA A 7 22.59 -12.05 -27.29
CA ALA A 7 23.30 -12.98 -26.43
C ALA A 7 22.68 -12.85 -25.03
N ASN A 8 22.12 -13.95 -24.54
CA ASN A 8 21.80 -14.16 -23.12
C ASN A 8 23.06 -13.80 -22.33
N LYS A 9 23.14 -12.57 -21.81
CA LYS A 9 24.20 -12.19 -20.91
C LYS A 9 24.01 -13.06 -19.66
N PRO A 10 24.97 -13.94 -19.31
CA PRO A 10 24.93 -14.54 -17.99
C PRO A 10 24.98 -13.38 -17.00
N SER A 11 23.98 -13.26 -16.11
CA SER A 11 24.00 -12.18 -15.11
C SER A 11 25.35 -12.21 -14.40
N ALA A 12 26.05 -11.09 -14.35
CA ALA A 12 27.37 -10.99 -13.71
C ALA A 12 27.32 -11.24 -12.19
N PHE A 13 26.14 -11.19 -11.59
CA PHE A 13 25.94 -11.46 -10.17
C PHE A 13 25.85 -12.96 -9.86
N GLY A 14 26.60 -13.38 -8.84
CA GLY A 14 26.38 -14.66 -8.18
C GLY A 14 25.09 -14.65 -7.32
N PRO A 15 24.59 -15.83 -6.91
CA PRO A 15 23.31 -15.94 -6.20
C PRO A 15 23.18 -15.05 -4.96
N ALA A 16 24.21 -15.00 -4.11
CA ALA A 16 24.20 -14.19 -2.89
C ALA A 16 24.15 -12.68 -3.16
N THR A 17 24.75 -12.21 -4.27
CA THR A 17 24.70 -10.80 -4.65
C THR A 17 23.31 -10.42 -5.18
N ARG A 18 22.67 -11.32 -5.93
CA ARG A 18 21.29 -11.11 -6.41
C ARG A 18 20.31 -11.00 -5.25
N GLU A 19 20.38 -11.93 -4.31
CA GLU A 19 19.51 -11.91 -3.12
C GLU A 19 19.61 -10.59 -2.36
N LYS A 20 20.83 -10.06 -2.17
CA LYS A 20 21.04 -8.74 -1.55
C LYS A 20 20.39 -7.60 -2.34
N TYR A 21 20.52 -7.59 -3.66
CA TYR A 21 19.89 -6.54 -4.47
C TYR A 21 18.37 -6.67 -4.51
N GLU A 22 17.84 -7.88 -4.57
CA GLU A 22 16.40 -8.13 -4.45
C GLU A 22 15.87 -7.57 -3.13
N GLU A 23 16.54 -7.86 -2.01
CA GLU A 23 16.17 -7.36 -0.69
C GLU A 23 16.20 -5.82 -0.62
N ILE A 24 17.29 -5.20 -1.10
CA ILE A 24 17.44 -3.73 -1.12
C ILE A 24 16.30 -3.09 -1.92
N LEU A 25 16.02 -3.60 -3.12
CA LEU A 25 14.96 -3.07 -3.97
C LEU A 25 13.58 -3.31 -3.36
N PHE A 26 13.34 -4.48 -2.76
CA PHE A 26 12.06 -4.80 -2.13
C PHE A 26 11.78 -3.90 -0.94
N ASN A 27 12.78 -3.70 -0.08
CA ASN A 27 12.69 -2.79 1.05
C ASN A 27 12.46 -1.35 0.59
N ARG A 28 13.15 -0.91 -0.47
CA ARG A 28 12.99 0.43 -1.03
C ARG A 28 11.59 0.67 -1.62
N VAL A 29 11.06 -0.30 -2.38
CA VAL A 29 9.70 -0.23 -2.93
C VAL A 29 8.66 -0.21 -1.82
N ASN A 30 8.77 -1.09 -0.82
CA ASN A 30 7.86 -1.11 0.31
C ASN A 30 7.87 0.20 1.09
N ALA A 31 9.06 0.78 1.32
CA ALA A 31 9.19 2.06 1.99
C ALA A 31 8.51 3.18 1.19
N ARG A 32 8.69 3.23 -0.14
CA ARG A 32 8.02 4.23 -0.98
C ARG A 32 6.51 4.06 -1.00
N ILE A 33 6.02 2.82 -1.10
CA ILE A 33 4.60 2.49 -1.00
C ILE A 33 4.04 2.95 0.36
N ALA A 34 4.78 2.75 1.46
CA ALA A 34 4.38 3.18 2.79
C ALA A 34 4.26 4.71 2.88
N THR A 35 5.24 5.46 2.36
CA THR A 35 5.19 6.94 2.30
C THR A 35 3.96 7.43 1.54
N LEU A 36 3.69 6.89 0.35
CA LEU A 36 2.51 7.27 -0.44
C LEU A 36 1.21 6.91 0.27
N ASN A 37 1.15 5.73 0.90
CA ASN A 37 -0.02 5.33 1.68
C ASN A 37 -0.26 6.24 2.87
N LYS A 38 0.79 6.73 3.53
CA LYS A 38 0.67 7.68 4.65
C LYS A 38 0.11 9.03 4.18
N LYS A 39 0.55 9.53 3.03
CA LYS A 39 -0.02 10.75 2.40
C LYS A 39 -1.51 10.61 2.09
N LEU A 40 -1.94 9.42 1.69
CA LEU A 40 -3.36 9.14 1.42
C LEU A 40 -4.20 8.95 2.69
N GLU A 41 -3.60 8.72 3.85
CA GLU A 41 -4.32 8.36 5.07
C GLU A 41 -5.29 9.46 5.53
N ALA A 42 -4.88 10.72 5.45
CA ALA A 42 -5.76 11.85 5.75
C ALA A 42 -6.97 11.91 4.80
N GLN A 43 -6.76 11.65 3.50
CA GLN A 43 -7.81 11.65 2.48
C GLN A 43 -8.78 10.48 2.67
N ARG A 44 -8.27 9.31 3.07
CA ARG A 44 -9.09 8.14 3.42
C ARG A 44 -9.98 8.41 4.61
N LYS A 45 -9.44 9.04 5.66
CA LYS A 45 -10.23 9.44 6.84
C LYS A 45 -11.36 10.42 6.47
N ASP A 46 -11.05 11.46 5.71
CA ASP A 46 -12.05 12.44 5.27
C ASP A 46 -13.14 11.81 4.38
N ALA A 47 -12.76 11.00 3.38
CA ALA A 47 -13.71 10.33 2.51
C ALA A 47 -14.60 9.32 3.25
N SER A 48 -14.03 8.56 4.19
CA SER A 48 -14.79 7.63 5.04
C SER A 48 -15.79 8.38 5.92
N ALA A 49 -15.37 9.47 6.58
CA ALA A 49 -16.27 10.29 7.39
C ALA A 49 -17.42 10.89 6.57
N LYS A 50 -17.13 11.43 5.38
CA LYS A 50 -18.15 11.95 4.46
C LYS A 50 -19.12 10.85 4.02
N TYR A 51 -18.62 9.66 3.70
CA TYR A 51 -19.46 8.53 3.31
C TYR A 51 -20.39 8.09 4.44
N LEU A 52 -19.87 7.91 5.66
CA LEU A 52 -20.66 7.52 6.84
C LEU A 52 -21.76 8.54 7.13
N LYS A 53 -21.45 9.84 7.01
CA LYS A 53 -22.42 10.92 7.18
C LYS A 53 -23.48 10.93 6.08
N SER A 54 -23.08 10.75 4.82
CA SER A 54 -24.01 10.77 3.68
C SER A 54 -24.98 9.59 3.66
N THR A 55 -24.60 8.47 4.27
CA THR A 55 -25.40 7.24 4.33
C THR A 55 -26.20 7.12 5.63
N GLY A 56 -26.03 8.08 6.57
CA GLY A 56 -26.59 8.00 7.92
C GLY A 56 -26.06 6.81 8.72
N LEU A 57 -24.95 6.21 8.27
CA LEU A 57 -24.30 5.09 8.95
C LEU A 57 -23.52 5.57 10.18
N ASP A 58 -23.17 6.85 10.27
CA ASP A 58 -22.59 7.47 11.47
C ASP A 58 -23.51 7.33 12.69
N ASN A 59 -24.79 7.65 12.54
CA ASN A 59 -25.79 7.52 13.60
C ASN A 59 -26.04 6.06 13.97
N LYS A 60 -26.14 5.17 12.97
CA LYS A 60 -26.32 3.72 13.21
C LYS A 60 -25.09 3.11 13.86
N HIS A 61 -23.89 3.53 13.49
CA HIS A 61 -22.65 3.07 14.09
C HIS A 61 -22.59 3.47 15.57
N ALA A 62 -22.91 4.73 15.89
CA ALA A 62 -22.98 5.19 17.28
C ALA A 62 -24.03 4.41 18.09
N GLU A 63 -25.19 4.13 17.49
CA GLU A 63 -26.25 3.33 18.12
C GLU A 63 -25.80 1.89 18.38
N TYR A 64 -25.15 1.24 17.41
CA TYR A 64 -24.60 -0.11 17.60
C TYR A 64 -23.50 -0.16 18.66
N CYS A 65 -22.63 0.86 18.71
CA CYS A 65 -21.62 0.96 19.78
C CYS A 65 -22.29 1.02 21.15
N ARG A 66 -23.31 1.88 21.32
CA ARG A 66 -24.07 2.00 22.58
C ARG A 66 -24.71 0.67 22.99
N LEU A 67 -25.42 0.02 22.06
CA LEU A 67 -26.12 -1.24 22.33
C LEU A 67 -25.16 -2.38 22.71
N ILE A 68 -23.98 -2.43 22.08
CA ILE A 68 -22.95 -3.41 22.43
C ILE A 68 -22.39 -3.12 23.82
N SER A 69 -22.05 -1.87 24.15
CA SER A 69 -21.61 -1.51 25.49
C SER A 69 -22.64 -1.88 26.57
N GLU A 70 -23.92 -1.61 26.33
CA GLU A 70 -25.01 -2.03 27.22
C GLU A 70 -25.11 -3.55 27.38
N LEU A 71 -24.87 -4.30 26.30
CA LEU A 71 -24.85 -5.76 26.34
C LEU A 71 -23.63 -6.31 27.08
N GLU A 72 -22.46 -5.70 26.92
CA GLU A 72 -21.23 -6.07 27.65
C GLU A 72 -21.38 -5.82 29.15
N GLU A 73 -21.96 -4.68 29.54
CA GLU A 73 -22.31 -4.38 30.93
C GLU A 73 -23.30 -5.40 31.50
N ALA A 74 -24.33 -5.76 30.73
CA ALA A 74 -25.34 -6.71 31.18
C ALA A 74 -24.83 -8.16 31.28
N THR A 75 -23.86 -8.55 30.45
CA THR A 75 -23.36 -9.93 30.36
C THR A 75 -22.04 -10.15 31.09
N GLY A 76 -21.35 -9.09 31.50
CA GLY A 76 -20.02 -9.17 32.13
C GLY A 76 -18.94 -9.71 31.18
N SER A 77 -19.19 -9.73 29.87
CA SER A 77 -18.30 -10.25 28.84
C SER A 77 -17.84 -9.12 27.93
N SER A 78 -16.53 -8.93 27.75
CA SER A 78 -15.97 -7.94 26.80
C SER A 78 -15.64 -8.57 25.43
N SER A 79 -16.44 -9.53 24.99
CA SER A 79 -16.11 -10.35 23.81
C SER A 79 -16.61 -9.77 22.48
N TYR A 80 -17.41 -8.71 22.50
CA TYR A 80 -17.89 -8.04 21.29
C TYR A 80 -16.79 -7.08 20.80
N GLY A 81 -15.90 -7.66 19.99
CA GLY A 81 -14.55 -7.14 19.80
C GLY A 81 -14.41 -5.67 19.36
N PRO A 82 -13.19 -5.12 19.50
CA PRO A 82 -12.85 -3.70 19.37
C PRO A 82 -13.09 -3.08 18.00
N TRP A 83 -13.56 -3.81 16.99
CA TRP A 83 -13.62 -3.38 15.59
C TRP A 83 -14.71 -2.33 15.31
N LEU A 84 -15.67 -2.14 16.23
CA LEU A 84 -16.72 -1.11 16.16
C LEU A 84 -16.39 0.16 16.95
N ASP A 85 -15.36 0.20 17.78
CA ASP A 85 -15.20 1.34 18.72
C ASP A 85 -14.96 2.68 18.02
N THR A 86 -14.26 2.68 16.87
CA THR A 86 -13.96 3.93 16.16
C THR A 86 -13.98 3.78 14.64
N PRO A 87 -14.33 4.85 13.89
CA PRO A 87 -14.22 4.88 12.43
C PRO A 87 -12.82 4.53 11.90
N GLU A 88 -11.76 4.81 12.67
CA GLU A 88 -10.39 4.43 12.33
C GLU A 88 -10.19 2.92 12.37
N LYS A 89 -10.82 2.22 13.31
CA LYS A 89 -10.77 0.75 13.38
C LYS A 89 -11.57 0.11 12.23
N LEU A 90 -12.64 0.76 11.79
CA LEU A 90 -13.34 0.36 10.56
C LEU A 90 -12.42 0.45 9.33
N MET A 91 -11.60 1.51 9.23
CA MET A 91 -10.60 1.67 8.17
C MET A 91 -9.44 0.66 8.22
N ALA A 92 -9.20 0.02 9.38
CA ALA A 92 -8.25 -1.09 9.46
C ALA A 92 -8.74 -2.34 8.72
N THR A 93 -10.05 -2.43 8.43
CA THR A 93 -10.61 -3.52 7.63
C THR A 93 -10.25 -3.35 6.16
N THR A 94 -9.55 -4.33 5.58
CA THR A 94 -9.08 -4.30 4.17
C THR A 94 -10.19 -4.01 3.16
N LYS A 95 -11.40 -4.57 3.37
CA LYS A 95 -12.55 -4.35 2.48
C LYS A 95 -13.04 -2.90 2.49
N VAL A 96 -13.12 -2.28 3.67
CA VAL A 96 -13.53 -0.88 3.81
C VAL A 96 -12.50 0.03 3.16
N ARG A 97 -11.21 -0.20 3.45
CA ARG A 97 -10.13 0.55 2.84
C ARG A 97 -10.12 0.46 1.31
N ALA A 98 -10.37 -0.73 0.75
CA ALA A 98 -10.46 -0.91 -0.70
C ALA A 98 -11.64 -0.14 -1.32
N GLY A 99 -12.80 -0.12 -0.65
CA GLY A 99 -13.96 0.66 -1.07
C GLY A 99 -13.68 2.16 -1.06
N VAL A 100 -13.04 2.68 0.00
CA VAL A 100 -12.63 4.08 0.09
C VAL A 100 -11.60 4.43 -0.99
N ASP A 101 -10.60 3.57 -1.20
CA ASP A 101 -9.60 3.77 -2.25
C ASP A 101 -10.24 3.79 -3.65
N ALA A 102 -11.28 3.00 -3.91
CA ALA A 102 -12.01 3.05 -5.19
C ALA A 102 -12.70 4.41 -5.42
N VAL A 103 -13.20 5.05 -4.37
CA VAL A 103 -13.76 6.41 -4.45
C VAL A 103 -12.65 7.43 -4.70
N LEU A 104 -11.59 7.38 -3.89
CA LEU A 104 -10.47 8.32 -3.98
C LEU A 104 -9.72 8.24 -5.32
N GLN A 105 -9.67 7.07 -5.95
CA GLN A 105 -9.04 6.88 -7.28
C GLN A 105 -9.70 7.72 -8.39
N ASN A 106 -10.96 8.11 -8.21
CA ASN A 106 -11.67 8.97 -9.16
C ASN A 106 -11.39 10.46 -8.94
N MET A 107 -10.73 10.85 -7.84
CA MET A 107 -10.36 12.25 -7.58
C MET A 107 -9.16 12.65 -8.45
N PRO A 108 -9.28 13.72 -9.28
CA PRO A 108 -8.19 14.15 -10.17
C PRO A 108 -6.87 14.44 -9.44
N SER A 109 -6.94 15.00 -8.23
CA SER A 109 -5.78 15.33 -7.39
C SER A 109 -5.05 14.09 -6.85
N LEU A 110 -5.73 12.96 -6.69
CA LEU A 110 -5.16 11.72 -6.11
C LEU A 110 -4.82 10.67 -7.17
N LYS A 111 -5.35 10.83 -8.39
CA LYS A 111 -5.11 9.92 -9.52
C LYS A 111 -3.61 9.66 -9.78
N PRO A 112 -2.70 10.67 -9.75
CA PRO A 112 -1.26 10.42 -9.92
C PRO A 112 -0.68 9.52 -8.81
N THR A 113 -1.09 9.75 -7.56
CA THR A 113 -0.63 8.96 -6.40
C THR A 113 -1.06 7.50 -6.50
N PHE A 114 -2.30 7.23 -6.92
CA PHE A 114 -2.77 5.86 -7.14
C PHE A 114 -2.13 5.19 -8.35
N ALA A 115 -1.86 5.94 -9.42
CA ALA A 115 -1.11 5.44 -10.56
C ALA A 115 0.31 5.01 -10.15
N GLU A 116 0.97 5.83 -9.33
CA GLU A 116 2.29 5.54 -8.78
C GLU A 116 2.28 4.33 -7.84
N LEU A 117 1.29 4.21 -6.96
CA LEU A 117 1.11 3.00 -6.14
C LEU A 117 0.94 1.74 -6.99
N ARG A 118 0.17 1.81 -8.08
CA ARG A 118 0.00 0.68 -9.00
C ARG A 118 1.32 0.31 -9.68
N ARG A 119 2.06 1.32 -10.15
CA ARG A 119 3.39 1.13 -10.77
C ARG A 119 4.36 0.47 -9.80
N LEU A 120 4.43 0.95 -8.56
CA LEU A 120 5.33 0.41 -7.53
C LEU A 120 4.96 -1.01 -7.11
N ASN A 121 3.67 -1.35 -7.02
CA ASN A 121 3.26 -2.73 -6.75
C ASN A 121 3.61 -3.67 -7.90
N ALA A 122 3.39 -3.26 -9.15
CA ALA A 122 3.83 -4.04 -10.31
C ALA A 122 5.36 -4.20 -10.33
N LEU A 123 6.09 -3.13 -9.98
CA LEU A 123 7.55 -3.19 -9.85
C LEU A 123 7.95 -4.19 -8.78
N LYS A 124 7.34 -4.17 -7.59
CA LYS A 124 7.57 -5.09 -6.48
C LYS A 124 7.47 -6.55 -6.91
N ASP A 125 6.43 -6.90 -7.67
CA ASP A 125 6.19 -8.26 -8.14
C ASP A 125 7.23 -8.70 -9.18
N SER A 126 7.84 -7.74 -9.89
CA SER A 126 8.86 -7.98 -10.93
C SER A 126 10.32 -7.84 -10.45
N ILE A 127 10.58 -7.53 -9.17
CA ILE A 127 11.94 -7.25 -8.67
C ILE A 127 12.91 -8.40 -8.98
N ARG A 128 12.50 -9.64 -8.72
CA ARG A 128 13.36 -10.82 -8.94
C ARG A 128 13.78 -10.94 -10.39
N GLU A 129 12.84 -10.77 -11.31
CA GLU A 129 13.11 -10.80 -12.75
C GLU A 129 14.03 -9.64 -13.15
N LYS A 130 13.75 -8.43 -12.67
CA LYS A 130 14.60 -7.26 -12.96
C LYS A 130 16.02 -7.41 -12.43
N VAL A 131 16.22 -7.98 -11.24
CA VAL A 131 17.57 -8.27 -10.70
C VAL A 131 18.25 -9.37 -11.50
N TRP A 132 17.51 -10.39 -11.94
CA TRP A 132 18.05 -11.44 -12.80
C TRP A 132 18.54 -10.91 -14.14
N LEU A 133 17.78 -9.99 -14.73
CA LEU A 133 18.11 -9.35 -16.00
C LEU A 133 19.21 -8.27 -15.86
N ALA A 134 19.39 -7.72 -14.66
CA ALA A 134 20.46 -6.78 -14.38
C ALA A 134 21.82 -7.52 -14.44
N GLY A 135 22.60 -7.20 -15.45
CA GLY A 135 23.96 -7.67 -15.66
C GLY A 135 25.03 -6.80 -15.00
N ALA A 136 24.69 -5.65 -14.41
CA ALA A 136 25.65 -4.75 -13.75
C ALA A 136 25.05 -3.94 -12.59
N PRO A 137 25.86 -3.50 -11.61
CA PRO A 137 25.40 -2.66 -10.49
C PRO A 137 24.76 -1.33 -10.93
N SER A 138 25.19 -0.76 -12.06
CA SER A 138 24.61 0.45 -12.63
C SER A 138 23.15 0.25 -13.07
N GLU A 139 22.78 -0.94 -13.51
CA GLU A 139 21.40 -1.27 -13.89
C GLU A 139 20.53 -1.42 -12.63
N ILE A 140 21.08 -1.96 -11.54
CA ILE A 140 20.40 -1.93 -10.23
C ILE A 140 20.21 -0.50 -9.73
N ALA A 141 21.22 0.37 -9.89
CA ALA A 141 21.11 1.79 -9.54
C ALA A 141 20.02 2.51 -10.37
N ALA A 142 19.85 2.15 -11.64
CA ALA A 142 18.76 2.67 -12.47
C ALA A 142 17.38 2.21 -11.95
N ILE A 143 17.25 0.97 -11.49
CA ILE A 143 16.01 0.49 -10.86
C ILE A 143 15.76 1.25 -9.54
N LEU A 144 16.80 1.49 -8.72
CA LEU A 144 16.67 2.32 -7.52
C LEU A 144 16.19 3.74 -7.83
N ALA A 145 16.70 4.36 -8.89
CA ALA A 145 16.24 5.66 -9.35
C ALA A 145 14.79 5.61 -9.86
N GLU A 146 14.38 4.53 -10.54
CA GLU A 146 13.00 4.28 -10.97
C GLU A 146 12.03 4.17 -9.79
N ILE A 147 12.46 3.63 -8.64
CA ILE A 147 11.64 3.57 -7.42
C ILE A 147 11.46 4.97 -6.81
N GLY A 148 12.46 5.84 -6.98
CA GLY A 148 12.47 7.20 -6.48
C GLY A 148 12.88 7.31 -5.00
N GLU A 149 12.72 8.52 -4.47
CA GLU A 149 13.12 8.85 -3.10
C GLU A 149 12.08 8.45 -2.05
N VAL A 150 12.53 7.80 -0.98
CA VAL A 150 11.72 7.64 0.24
C VAL A 150 11.93 8.91 1.04
N GLU A 151 10.87 9.72 1.11
CA GLU A 151 10.84 10.86 2.01
C GLU A 151 10.82 10.30 3.43
N THR A 152 11.94 10.43 4.14
CA THR A 152 11.96 10.33 5.59
C THR A 152 11.38 11.63 6.10
N GLU A 153 10.23 11.57 6.76
CA GLU A 153 9.72 12.73 7.50
C GLU A 153 10.75 13.10 8.56
N GLU A 154 11.32 14.30 8.45
CA GLU A 154 11.99 15.01 9.54
C GLU A 154 10.96 15.50 10.58
#